data_AF-A0A452YHT3-F1
#
_entry.id   AF-A0A452YHT3-F1
#
_cell.length_a   1.000
_cell.length_b   1.000
_cell.length_c   1.000
_cell.angle_alpha   90.00
_cell.angle_beta   90.00
_cell.angle_gamma   90.00
#
_symmetry.space_group_name_H-M   'P 1'
#
loop_
_entity.id
_entity.type
_entity.pdbx_description
1 polymer ?
#
loop_
_entity_poly.entity_id
_entity_poly.type
_entity_poly.pdbx_seq_one_letter_code
_entity_poly.pdbx_strand_id
1 'polypeptide(L)' 'RALLGKAHVVPDAEWRMQDFGKTHVPDLEWRIHDFSSLLETGAKSATSATFHCSGYNWYAP' A
#
# COMPACT_ATOMS: atom_id res chain seq x y z
N ARG A 1 4.42 -23.68 23.59
CA ARG A 1 4.71 -23.92 22.17
C ARG A 1 3.83 -22.98 21.36
N ALA A 2 4.44 -22.03 20.66
CA ALA A 2 3.76 -20.99 19.90
C ALA A 2 3.15 -21.55 18.61
N LEU A 3 1.97 -21.05 18.23
CA LEU A 3 1.57 -20.91 16.84
C LEU A 3 1.17 -19.45 16.65
N LEU A 4 2.17 -18.62 16.38
CA LEU A 4 1.97 -17.29 15.83
C LEU A 4 1.39 -17.47 14.43
N GLY A 5 0.07 -17.57 14.34
CA GLY A 5 -0.63 -17.43 13.08
C GLY A 5 -0.34 -16.02 12.58
N LYS A 6 0.58 -15.90 11.62
CA LYS A 6 0.74 -14.66 10.88
C LYS A 6 -0.60 -14.39 10.19
N ALA A 7 -1.37 -13.45 10.74
CA ALA A 7 -2.48 -12.86 10.02
C ALA A 7 -1.85 -12.11 8.84
N HIS A 8 -1.77 -12.79 7.70
CA HIS A 8 -1.48 -12.15 6.43
C HIS A 8 -2.75 -11.38 6.05
N VAL A 9 -2.85 -10.16 6.58
CA VAL A 9 -3.87 -9.21 6.14
C VAL A 9 -3.47 -8.80 4.73
N VAL A 10 -4.06 -9.46 3.74
CA VAL A 10 -4.10 -8.93 2.38
C VAL A 10 -5.10 -7.78 2.43
N PRO A 11 -4.70 -6.50 2.28
CA PRO A 11 -5.69 -5.48 1.99
C PRO A 11 -6.32 -5.87 0.65
N ASP A 12 -7.63 -6.01 0.68
CA ASP A 12 -8.49 -6.38 -0.45
C ASP A 12 -7.96 -5.74 -1.74
N ALA A 13 -7.37 -6.55 -2.62
CA ALA A 13 -6.74 -6.10 -3.86
C ALA A 13 -7.79 -5.70 -4.92
N GLU A 14 -9.03 -5.46 -4.49
CA GLU A 14 -10.13 -4.95 -5.31
C GLU A 14 -10.20 -3.41 -5.25
N TRP A 15 -9.05 -2.73 -5.16
CA TRP A 15 -8.96 -1.32 -5.50
C TRP A 15 -9.09 -1.22 -7.03
N ARG A 16 -10.34 -1.12 -7.49
CA ARG A 16 -10.69 -0.91 -8.89
C ARG A 16 -9.90 0.29 -9.41
N MET A 17 -8.87 0.04 -10.21
CA MET A 17 -8.40 1.04 -11.16
C MET A 17 -9.57 1.29 -12.10
N GLN A 18 -10.31 2.37 -11.86
CA GLN A 18 -11.37 2.79 -12.76
C GLN A 18 -10.70 3.37 -14.00
N ASP A 19 -10.71 2.59 -15.09
CA ASP A 19 -10.25 3.04 -16.40
C ASP A 19 -11.25 4.07 -16.97
N PHE A 20 -11.01 5.35 -16.70
CA PHE A 20 -11.69 6.46 -17.38
C PHE A 20 -10.83 6.91 -18.56
N GLY A 21 -11.24 6.52 -19.77
CA GLY A 21 -10.56 6.85 -21.01
C GLY A 21 -10.25 8.35 -21.18
N LYS A 22 -9.05 8.62 -21.71
CA LYS A 22 -8.32 9.90 -21.92
C LYS A 22 -7.44 10.33 -20.74
N THR A 23 -6.15 10.00 -20.89
CA THR A 23 -4.98 10.47 -20.12
C THR A 23 -5.25 10.58 -18.61
N HIS A 24 -5.72 9.50 -18.00
CA HIS A 24 -5.77 9.40 -16.56
C HIS A 24 -4.33 9.19 -16.07
N VAL A 25 -3.74 10.19 -15.42
CA VAL A 25 -2.60 9.94 -14.55
C VAL A 25 -3.12 9.03 -13.44
N PRO A 26 -2.49 7.89 -13.17
CA PRO A 26 -2.93 7.04 -12.08
C PRO A 26 -2.71 7.75 -10.75
N ASP A 27 -3.80 7.92 -10.01
CA ASP A 27 -3.74 8.42 -8.64
C ASP A 27 -3.56 7.24 -7.69
N LEU A 28 -2.56 7.32 -6.81
CA LEU A 28 -2.37 6.38 -5.71
C LEU A 28 -2.86 7.05 -4.42
N GLU A 29 -3.91 6.49 -3.82
CA GLU A 29 -4.27 6.79 -2.44
C GLU A 29 -3.68 5.71 -1.52
N TRP A 30 -2.71 6.08 -0.69
CA TRP A 30 -2.11 5.21 0.32
C TRP A 30 -2.34 5.78 1.72
N ARG A 31 -2.89 4.95 2.61
CA ARG A 31 -3.14 5.31 4.01
C ARG A 31 -2.21 4.53 4.95
N ILE A 32 -1.63 5.24 5.91
CA ILE A 32 -0.86 4.66 7.01
C ILE A 32 -1.77 4.59 8.24
N HIS A 33 -2.09 3.38 8.67
CA HIS A 33 -2.79 3.14 9.92
C HIS A 33 -1.80 3.14 11.10
N ASP A 34 -2.28 3.50 12.28
CA ASP A 34 -1.51 3.48 13.54
C ASP A 34 -0.17 4.24 13.45
N PHE A 35 -0.18 5.42 12.83
CA PHE A 35 1.01 6.25 12.61
C PHE A 35 1.80 6.51 13.90
N SER A 36 1.12 6.71 15.03
CA SER A 36 1.78 6.88 16.33
C SER A 36 2.64 5.68 16.72
N SER A 37 2.13 4.45 16.55
CA SER A 37 2.89 3.23 16.82
C SER A 37 4.06 3.06 15.86
N LEU A 38 3.91 3.48 14.61
CA LEU A 38 5.02 3.48 13.65
C LEU A 38 6.16 4.40 14.13
N LEU A 39 5.85 5.60 14.63
CA LEU A 39 6.85 6.53 15.17
C LEU A 39 7.58 5.97 16.39
N GLU A 40 6.87 5.27 17.28
CA GLU A 40 7.46 4.66 18.48
C GLU A 40 8.53 3.61 18.14
N THR A 41 8.46 2.97 16.96
CA THR A 41 9.50 2.04 16.50
C THR A 41 10.79 2.74 16.02
N GLY A 42 10.79 4.07 15.91
CA GLY A 42 11.89 4.84 15.34
C GLY A 42 11.97 4.78 13.81
N ALA A 43 10.86 4.43 13.15
CA ALA A 43 10.78 4.41 11.69
C ALA A 43 11.08 5.80 11.09
N LYS A 44 11.97 5.84 10.09
CA LYS A 44 12.37 7.09 9.40
C LYS A 44 11.67 7.28 8.06
N SER A 45 11.12 6.22 7.50
CA SER A 45 10.35 6.20 6.26
C SER A 45 9.35 5.05 6.30
N ALA A 46 8.30 5.16 5.51
CA ALA A 46 7.39 4.08 5.19
C ALA A 46 7.37 3.92 3.67
N THR A 47 6.90 2.78 3.16
CA THR A 47 6.68 2.63 1.72
C THR A 47 5.33 1.99 1.49
N SER A 48 4.63 2.39 0.44
CA SER A 48 3.40 1.72 0.03
C SER A 48 3.68 0.28 -0.38
N ALA A 49 2.61 -0.51 -0.48
CA ALA A 49 2.68 -1.75 -1.25
C ALA A 49 3.04 -1.43 -2.71
N THR A 50 3.68 -2.39 -3.39
CA THR A 50 3.92 -2.29 -4.82
C THR A 50 2.59 -2.35 -5.58
N PHE A 51 2.40 -1.44 -6.52
CA PHE A 51 1.24 -1.41 -7.40
C PHE A 51 1.69 -1.30 -8.86
N HIS A 52 0.91 -1.87 -9.77
CA HIS A 52 1.23 -1.86 -11.19
C HIS A 52 0.56 -0.67 -11.87
N CYS A 53 1.32 0.20 -12.53
CA CYS A 53 0.73 1.23 -13.36
C CYS A 53 1.60 1.69 -14.53
N SER A 54 0.95 2.10 -15.62
CA SER A 54 1.60 2.56 -16.87
C SER A 54 2.61 1.57 -17.45
N GLY A 55 2.41 0.26 -17.22
CA GLY A 55 3.34 -0.79 -17.66
C GLY A 55 4.54 -1.03 -16.73
N TYR A 56 4.61 -0.38 -15.58
CA TYR A 56 5.69 -0.55 -14.59
C TYR A 56 5.16 -0.89 -13.20
N ASN A 57 6.03 -1.43 -12.34
CA ASN A 57 5.74 -1.61 -10.92
C ASN A 57 6.27 -0.40 -10.17
N TRP A 58 5.40 0.25 -9.40
CA TRP A 58 5.69 1.45 -8.61
C TRP A 58 5.45 1.18 -7.13
N TYR A 59 6.06 2.01 -6.28
CA TYR A 59 5.71 2.16 -4.88
C TYR A 59 5.92 3.63 -4.49
N ALA A 60 5.12 4.13 -3.56
CA ALA A 60 5.30 5.46 -2.99
C ALA A 60 6.21 5.39 -1.75
N PRO A 61 7.17 6.32 -1.60
CA PRO A 61 7.94 6.51 -0.37
C PRO A 61 7.16 7.29 0.71
#